data_AF-A0A1M6MEZ6-F1
#
_entry.id   AF-A0A1M6MEZ6-F1
#
_cell.length_a   1.000
_cell.length_b   1.000
_cell.length_c   1.000
_cell.angle_alpha   90.00
_cell.angle_beta   90.00
_cell.angle_gamma   90.00
#
_symmetry.space_group_name_H-M   'P 1'
#
loop_
_entity.id
_entity.type
_entity.pdbx_description
1 polymer ?
#
loop_
_entity_poly.entity_id
_entity_poly.type
_entity_poly.pdbx_seq_one_letter_code
_entity_poly.pdbx_strand_id
1 'polypeptide(L)'
;MKKILMVTFLSLLALNANAQKKKTTKTTKPKNEILAKVDHLSAEIVPVGKGKKLLVFVKNETSTDTLVVKVTEDANLKPTDFVLKSFTASGSKLYLLSWKEQVTTETKLKKEVADITENQIWNPTTKTLLLGNTQKSIYIKETVFLDNNKSASHEVEKKRGEGYEFVLNTDGSVALKTKTQDNNYKYNSATDKFEAQKPTVKTATKKKK
;
A
#
# COMPACT_ATOMS: atom_id res chain seq x y z
N MET A 1 -11.61 -55.17 61.83
CA MET A 1 -10.82 -54.16 62.55
C MET A 1 -9.64 -53.76 61.69
N LYS A 2 -9.46 -52.44 61.50
CA LYS A 2 -8.21 -51.66 61.40
C LYS A 2 -6.95 -52.43 60.92
N LYS A 3 -6.46 -52.17 59.70
CA LYS A 3 -5.52 -51.09 59.30
C LYS A 3 -4.08 -51.61 59.20
N ILE A 4 -3.48 -51.41 58.03
CA ILE A 4 -2.06 -51.07 57.81
C ILE A 4 -1.06 -52.22 58.01
N LEU A 5 -0.49 -52.74 56.92
CA LEU A 5 0.89 -52.39 56.56
C LEU A 5 1.17 -52.77 55.10
N MET A 6 1.53 -51.74 54.35
CA MET A 6 1.94 -51.72 52.96
C MET A 6 3.46 -51.49 52.96
N VAL A 7 4.11 -51.85 51.84
CA VAL A 7 5.42 -51.31 51.39
C VAL A 7 6.68 -51.93 51.99
N THR A 8 7.34 -52.83 51.25
CA THR A 8 8.77 -52.71 50.87
C THR A 8 9.20 -53.94 50.07
N PHE A 9 9.01 -53.95 48.74
CA PHE A 9 9.90 -54.65 47.78
C PHE A 9 9.36 -54.48 46.34
N LEU A 10 9.54 -53.29 45.75
CA LEU A 10 9.70 -53.17 44.29
C LEU A 10 10.19 -51.77 43.92
N SER A 11 11.26 -51.35 44.58
CA SER A 11 12.08 -50.24 44.11
C SER A 11 13.08 -50.80 43.11
N LEU A 12 12.81 -50.70 41.82
CA LEU A 12 13.83 -50.75 40.77
C LEU A 12 13.24 -50.25 39.43
N LEU A 13 13.87 -49.19 38.90
CA LEU A 13 13.82 -48.72 37.51
C LEU A 13 12.65 -47.80 37.09
N ALA A 14 12.60 -46.59 37.66
CA ALA A 14 12.04 -45.43 36.96
C ALA A 14 13.17 -44.54 36.43
N LEU A 15 13.58 -44.79 35.18
CA LEU A 15 14.35 -43.82 34.39
C LEU A 15 13.43 -42.62 34.13
N ASN A 16 13.61 -41.53 34.88
CA ASN A 16 13.02 -40.25 34.54
C ASN A 16 13.76 -39.68 33.33
N ALA A 17 13.30 -40.04 32.13
CA ALA A 17 13.55 -39.26 30.94
C ALA A 17 12.84 -37.91 31.12
N ASN A 18 13.57 -36.90 31.61
CA ASN A 18 13.14 -35.51 31.54
C ASN A 18 13.21 -35.06 30.08
N ALA A 19 12.24 -35.48 29.28
CA ALA A 19 11.91 -34.81 28.03
C ALA A 19 11.31 -33.45 28.41
N GLN A 20 12.17 -32.43 28.57
CA GLN A 20 11.73 -31.05 28.53
C GLN A 20 11.00 -30.87 27.19
N LYS A 21 9.66 -30.92 27.22
CA LYS A 21 8.84 -30.42 26.13
C LYS A 21 9.25 -28.97 25.96
N LYS A 22 10.12 -28.71 24.98
CA LYS A 22 10.31 -27.35 24.46
C LYS A 22 8.90 -26.82 24.28
N LYS A 23 8.56 -25.74 25.00
CA LYS A 23 7.38 -24.95 24.68
C LYS A 23 7.49 -24.69 23.18
N THR A 24 6.65 -25.37 22.41
CA THR A 24 6.40 -25.00 21.03
C THR A 24 5.80 -23.61 21.15
N THR A 25 6.66 -22.59 21.06
CA THR A 25 6.23 -21.25 20.74
C THR A 25 5.42 -21.43 19.48
N LYS A 26 4.09 -21.36 19.60
CA LYS A 26 3.22 -21.31 18.44
C LYS A 26 3.74 -20.13 17.64
N THR A 27 4.42 -20.41 16.54
CA THR A 27 4.72 -19.42 15.52
C THR A 27 3.36 -19.02 14.99
N THR A 28 2.79 -17.98 15.58
CA THR A 28 1.56 -17.36 15.12
C THR A 28 1.85 -16.95 13.68
N LYS A 29 1.27 -17.67 12.72
CA LYS A 29 1.39 -17.29 11.31
C LYS A 29 1.00 -15.81 11.21
N PRO A 30 1.82 -14.98 10.55
CA PRO A 30 1.52 -13.57 10.47
C PRO A 30 0.17 -13.42 9.76
N LYS A 31 -0.78 -12.80 10.45
CA LYS A 31 -2.18 -12.70 10.03
C LYS A 31 -2.31 -11.58 9.00
N ASN A 32 -3.17 -11.76 8.01
CA ASN A 32 -3.55 -10.70 7.08
C ASN A 32 -4.08 -9.49 7.85
N GLU A 33 -3.69 -8.29 7.42
CA GLU A 33 -4.20 -7.03 7.93
C GLU A 33 -5.20 -6.45 6.93
N ILE A 34 -6.45 -6.23 7.36
CA ILE A 34 -7.49 -5.62 6.53
C ILE A 34 -7.34 -4.11 6.61
N LEU A 35 -7.15 -3.45 5.47
CA LEU A 35 -7.02 -2.00 5.38
C LEU A 35 -8.37 -1.31 5.17
N ALA A 36 -9.20 -1.85 4.27
CA ALA A 36 -10.52 -1.29 3.97
C ALA A 36 -11.44 -2.33 3.32
N LYS A 37 -12.75 -2.08 3.37
CA LYS A 37 -13.78 -2.86 2.69
C LYS A 37 -14.78 -1.93 2.01
N VAL A 38 -15.27 -2.35 0.85
CA VAL A 38 -16.38 -1.69 0.15
C VAL A 38 -17.11 -2.74 -0.68
N ASP A 39 -18.45 -2.73 -0.66
CA ASP A 39 -19.24 -3.74 -1.35
C ASP A 39 -18.77 -5.18 -1.01
N HIS A 40 -18.34 -5.92 -2.03
CA HIS A 40 -17.81 -7.27 -1.93
C HIS A 40 -16.26 -7.33 -1.99
N LEU A 41 -15.58 -6.17 -1.91
CA LEU A 41 -14.13 -6.03 -1.97
C LEU A 41 -13.52 -5.84 -0.57
N SER A 42 -12.37 -6.47 -0.34
CA SER A 42 -11.54 -6.33 0.86
C SER A 42 -10.09 -6.07 0.45
N ALA A 43 -9.54 -4.91 0.80
CA ALA A 43 -8.12 -4.61 0.61
C ALA A 43 -7.33 -5.08 1.83
N GLU A 44 -6.31 -5.92 1.61
CA GLU A 44 -5.57 -6.57 2.68
C GLU A 44 -4.06 -6.59 2.41
N ILE A 45 -3.28 -6.46 3.48
CA ILE A 45 -1.85 -6.75 3.47
C ILE A 45 -1.66 -8.21 3.86
N VAL A 46 -1.00 -8.94 2.97
CA VAL A 46 -0.67 -10.35 3.16
C VAL A 46 0.86 -10.49 3.28
N PRO A 47 1.37 -10.99 4.41
CA PRO A 47 2.79 -11.34 4.54
C PRO A 47 3.17 -12.45 3.55
N VAL A 48 4.25 -12.26 2.79
CA VAL A 48 4.75 -13.28 1.84
C VAL A 48 6.27 -13.36 1.93
N GLY A 49 6.77 -14.48 2.46
CA GLY A 49 8.21 -14.67 2.68
C GLY A 49 8.77 -13.60 3.63
N LYS A 50 9.75 -12.83 3.16
CA LYS A 50 10.33 -11.70 3.90
C LYS A 50 9.62 -10.36 3.66
N GLY A 51 8.69 -10.31 2.71
CA GLY A 51 8.01 -9.09 2.31
C GLY A 51 6.50 -9.12 2.55
N LYS A 52 5.79 -8.21 1.89
CA LYS A 52 4.34 -8.05 1.98
C LYS A 52 3.75 -7.86 0.58
N LYS A 53 2.50 -8.29 0.41
CA LYS A 53 1.66 -7.96 -0.75
C LYS A 53 0.46 -7.16 -0.29
N LEU A 54 0.14 -6.11 -1.03
CA LEU A 54 -1.17 -5.47 -0.96
C LEU A 54 -2.05 -6.14 -2.01
N LEU A 55 -3.15 -6.74 -1.56
CA LEU A 55 -4.11 -7.47 -2.39
C LEU A 55 -5.50 -6.89 -2.22
N VAL A 56 -6.33 -7.03 -3.24
CA VAL A 56 -7.79 -6.87 -3.12
C VAL A 56 -8.45 -8.21 -3.36
N PHE A 57 -9.20 -8.68 -2.38
CA PHE A 57 -10.06 -9.84 -2.51
C PHE A 57 -11.45 -9.39 -2.97
N VAL A 58 -11.93 -9.98 -4.07
CA VAL A 58 -13.26 -9.73 -4.65
C VAL A 58 -14.11 -10.96 -4.37
N LYS A 59 -15.08 -10.85 -3.46
CA LYS A 59 -15.94 -11.98 -3.07
C LYS A 59 -17.12 -12.09 -4.03
N ASN A 60 -17.16 -13.15 -4.80
CA ASN A 60 -18.31 -13.54 -5.61
C ASN A 60 -19.15 -14.56 -4.81
N GLU A 61 -20.32 -14.93 -5.32
CA GLU A 61 -21.23 -15.87 -4.65
C GLU A 61 -20.59 -17.23 -4.36
N THR A 62 -19.72 -17.72 -5.26
CA THR A 62 -19.12 -19.06 -5.20
C THR A 62 -17.59 -19.07 -5.17
N SER A 63 -16.95 -17.91 -5.37
CA SER A 63 -15.49 -17.81 -5.49
C SER A 63 -14.96 -16.50 -4.92
N THR A 64 -13.65 -16.44 -4.68
CA THR A 64 -12.97 -15.19 -4.32
C THR A 64 -11.84 -14.95 -5.31
N ASP A 65 -11.96 -13.88 -6.09
CA ASP A 65 -10.89 -13.43 -6.96
C ASP A 65 -9.89 -12.57 -6.19
N THR A 66 -8.65 -12.53 -6.67
CA THR A 66 -7.56 -11.76 -6.05
C THR A 66 -6.94 -10.83 -7.08
N LEU A 67 -6.91 -9.53 -6.78
CA LEU A 67 -6.18 -8.52 -7.54
C LEU A 67 -4.88 -8.22 -6.80
N VAL A 68 -3.74 -8.33 -7.50
CA VAL A 68 -2.42 -8.00 -6.93
C VAL A 68 -2.16 -6.51 -7.15
N VAL A 69 -2.27 -5.72 -6.09
CA VAL A 69 -2.14 -4.25 -6.15
C VAL A 69 -0.68 -3.82 -6.04
N LYS A 70 0.07 -4.41 -5.11
CA LYS A 70 1.50 -4.16 -4.92
C LYS A 70 2.20 -5.37 -4.33
N VAL A 71 3.42 -5.63 -4.80
CA VAL A 71 4.33 -6.62 -4.23
C VAL A 71 5.57 -5.87 -3.76
N THR A 72 6.00 -6.10 -2.53
CA THR A 72 7.21 -5.48 -1.99
C THR A 72 7.99 -6.45 -1.12
N GLU A 73 9.30 -6.31 -1.13
CA GLU A 73 10.21 -7.00 -0.21
C GLU A 73 10.30 -6.30 1.15
N ASP A 74 9.76 -5.07 1.25
CA ASP A 74 9.73 -4.31 2.50
C ASP A 74 8.71 -4.91 3.49
N ALA A 75 9.22 -5.58 4.52
CA ALA A 75 8.42 -6.10 5.63
C ALA A 75 7.68 -4.99 6.41
N ASN A 76 8.14 -3.75 6.32
CA ASN A 76 7.59 -2.61 7.04
C ASN A 76 6.55 -1.83 6.23
N LEU A 77 6.12 -2.33 5.06
CA LEU A 77 5.00 -1.75 4.33
C LEU A 77 3.82 -1.52 5.29
N LYS A 78 3.50 -0.23 5.49
CA LYS A 78 2.41 0.25 6.33
C LYS A 78 1.74 1.43 5.61
N PRO A 79 0.79 1.14 4.70
CA PRO A 79 -0.02 2.15 4.07
C PRO A 79 -0.76 2.95 5.14
N THR A 80 -0.80 4.26 4.95
CA THR A 80 -1.56 5.21 5.77
C THR A 80 -2.59 5.90 4.87
N ASP A 81 -3.60 6.52 5.46
CA ASP A 81 -4.69 7.19 4.73
C ASP A 81 -5.29 6.30 3.62
N PHE A 82 -5.46 5.00 3.90
CA PHE A 82 -5.94 4.04 2.92
C PHE A 82 -7.43 4.28 2.61
N VAL A 83 -7.74 4.50 1.33
CA VAL A 83 -9.08 4.69 0.80
C VAL A 83 -9.37 3.59 -0.21
N LEU A 84 -10.48 2.89 -0.01
CA LEU A 84 -11.09 2.01 -1.00
C LEU A 84 -12.53 2.48 -1.20
N LYS A 85 -12.85 2.97 -2.39
CA LYS A 85 -14.19 3.47 -2.71
C LYS A 85 -14.65 3.05 -4.10
N SER A 86 -15.95 2.78 -4.24
CA SER A 86 -16.57 2.61 -5.55
C SER A 86 -16.98 3.95 -6.14
N PHE A 87 -16.99 4.05 -7.46
CA PHE A 87 -17.56 5.17 -8.20
C PHE A 87 -18.13 4.69 -9.55
N THR A 88 -18.95 5.52 -10.19
CA THR A 88 -19.51 5.20 -11.51
C THR A 88 -18.86 6.09 -12.56
N ALA A 89 -18.42 5.50 -13.66
CA ALA A 89 -17.91 6.21 -14.83
C ALA A 89 -18.50 5.61 -16.09
N SER A 90 -19.15 6.42 -16.94
CA SER A 90 -19.80 5.97 -18.18
C SER A 90 -20.72 4.74 -18.00
N GLY A 91 -21.44 4.68 -16.87
CA GLY A 91 -22.34 3.58 -16.50
C GLY A 91 -21.68 2.36 -15.86
N SER A 92 -20.34 2.25 -15.85
CA SER A 92 -19.62 1.16 -15.20
C SER A 92 -19.25 1.50 -13.77
N LYS A 93 -19.42 0.55 -12.85
CA LYS A 93 -18.96 0.66 -11.45
C LYS A 93 -17.48 0.26 -11.36
N LEU A 94 -16.63 1.21 -11.00
CA LEU A 94 -15.18 1.07 -10.85
C LEU A 94 -14.76 1.35 -9.42
N TYR A 95 -13.52 1.02 -9.06
CA TYR A 95 -13.02 1.16 -7.69
C TYR A 95 -11.71 1.93 -7.67
N LEU A 96 -11.65 2.97 -6.83
CA LEU A 96 -10.42 3.69 -6.51
C LEU A 96 -9.80 3.10 -5.25
N LEU A 97 -8.54 2.73 -5.36
CA LEU A 97 -7.63 2.52 -4.24
C LEU A 97 -6.69 3.72 -4.15
N SER A 98 -6.55 4.30 -2.96
CA SER A 98 -5.59 5.36 -2.70
C SER A 98 -4.93 5.13 -1.36
N TRP A 99 -3.63 5.34 -1.25
CA TRP A 99 -2.93 5.22 0.03
C TRP A 99 -1.63 6.01 0.02
N LYS A 100 -1.09 6.24 1.22
CA LYS A 100 0.19 6.89 1.41
C LYS A 100 1.22 5.96 2.04
N GLU A 101 2.47 6.13 1.62
CA GLU A 101 3.64 5.48 2.20
C GLU A 101 4.68 6.55 2.49
N GLN A 102 5.50 6.32 3.51
CA GLN A 102 6.67 7.14 3.77
C GLN A 102 7.91 6.26 3.72
N VAL A 103 8.89 6.67 2.91
CA VAL A 103 10.18 6.00 2.80
C VAL A 103 11.25 6.95 3.30
N THR A 104 12.02 6.52 4.30
CA THR A 104 13.16 7.29 4.80
C THR A 104 14.45 6.59 4.42
N THR A 105 15.35 7.32 3.77
CA THR A 105 16.71 6.88 3.44
C THR A 105 17.68 7.78 4.17
N GLU A 106 18.52 7.20 5.03
CA GLU A 106 19.44 7.96 5.86
C GLU A 106 20.88 7.44 5.71
N THR A 107 21.79 8.37 5.51
CA THR A 107 23.24 8.17 5.46
C THR A 107 23.89 9.17 6.41
N LYS A 108 25.20 9.03 6.66
CA LYS A 108 25.94 9.96 7.54
C LYS A 108 25.87 11.43 7.11
N LEU A 109 25.69 11.70 5.81
CA LEU A 109 25.73 13.06 5.26
C LEU A 109 24.39 13.51 4.69
N LYS A 110 23.38 12.64 4.65
CA LYS A 110 22.16 12.91 3.91
C LYS A 110 21.00 12.11 4.48
N LYS A 111 19.89 12.80 4.70
CA LYS A 111 18.59 12.22 5.05
C LYS A 111 17.57 12.61 3.99
N GLU A 112 16.89 11.63 3.44
CA GLU A 112 15.77 11.81 2.52
C GLU A 112 14.52 11.20 3.13
N VAL A 113 13.44 11.97 3.19
CA VAL A 113 12.10 11.50 3.57
C VAL A 113 11.21 11.70 2.36
N ALA A 114 10.69 10.61 1.80
CA ALA A 114 9.79 10.61 0.66
C ALA A 114 8.39 10.20 1.11
N ASP A 115 7.44 11.13 1.04
CA ASP A 115 6.02 10.86 1.15
C ASP A 115 5.49 10.48 -0.23
N ILE A 116 4.95 9.28 -0.37
CA ILE A 116 4.47 8.70 -1.60
C ILE A 116 2.96 8.54 -1.49
N THR A 117 2.20 9.08 -2.45
CA THR A 117 0.76 8.83 -2.58
C THR A 117 0.52 8.00 -3.84
N GLU A 118 -0.08 6.84 -3.66
CA GLU A 118 -0.44 5.93 -4.74
C GLU A 118 -1.95 6.02 -4.98
N ASN A 119 -2.35 6.06 -6.25
CA ASN A 119 -3.75 6.00 -6.67
C ASN A 119 -3.88 4.97 -7.79
N GLN A 120 -4.82 4.05 -7.66
CA GLN A 120 -5.10 3.03 -8.66
C GLN A 120 -6.59 2.86 -8.87
N ILE A 121 -7.03 2.88 -10.12
CA ILE A 121 -8.40 2.58 -10.50
C ILE A 121 -8.46 1.18 -11.09
N TRP A 122 -9.34 0.34 -10.55
CA TRP A 122 -9.51 -1.04 -10.95
C TRP A 122 -10.92 -1.30 -11.47
N ASN A 123 -11.00 -2.15 -12.49
CA ASN A 123 -12.22 -2.86 -12.86
C ASN A 123 -12.12 -4.31 -12.33
N PRO A 124 -12.81 -4.66 -11.24
CA PRO A 124 -12.73 -6.00 -10.67
C PRO A 124 -13.38 -7.07 -11.56
N THR A 125 -14.35 -6.69 -12.40
CA THR A 125 -15.04 -7.61 -13.32
C THR A 125 -14.08 -8.15 -14.37
N THR A 126 -13.29 -7.28 -15.00
CA THR A 126 -12.28 -7.65 -15.99
C THR A 126 -10.92 -7.93 -15.36
N LYS A 127 -10.78 -7.71 -14.05
CA LYS A 127 -9.54 -7.85 -13.26
C LYS A 127 -8.41 -6.96 -13.80
N THR A 128 -8.75 -5.80 -14.35
CA THR A 128 -7.80 -4.87 -14.98
C THR A 128 -7.49 -3.68 -14.09
N LEU A 129 -6.21 -3.31 -14.06
CA LEU A 129 -5.76 -2.00 -13.60
C LEU A 129 -6.00 -1.01 -14.74
N LEU A 130 -6.93 -0.09 -14.56
CA LEU A 130 -7.33 0.86 -15.60
C LEU A 130 -6.43 2.10 -15.63
N LEU A 131 -5.99 2.56 -14.45
CA LEU A 131 -5.11 3.73 -14.32
C LEU A 131 -4.35 3.64 -12.99
N GLY A 132 -3.04 3.87 -13.02
CA GLY A 132 -2.19 3.99 -11.84
C GLY A 132 -1.45 5.33 -11.85
N ASN A 133 -1.32 5.97 -10.69
CA ASN A 133 -0.57 7.20 -10.50
C ASN A 133 0.17 7.21 -9.17
N THR A 134 1.46 7.51 -9.22
CA THR A 134 2.33 7.68 -8.06
C THR A 134 2.77 9.14 -7.98
N GLN A 135 2.48 9.81 -6.87
CA GLN A 135 2.96 11.15 -6.57
C GLN A 135 3.95 11.08 -5.41
N LYS A 136 5.08 11.77 -5.50
CA LYS A 136 6.09 11.82 -4.44
C LYS A 136 6.36 13.25 -4.00
N SER A 137 6.46 13.47 -2.69
CA SER A 137 7.08 14.66 -2.11
C SER A 137 8.31 14.22 -1.33
N ILE A 138 9.47 14.71 -1.73
CA ILE A 138 10.77 14.33 -1.16
C ILE A 138 11.34 15.53 -0.43
N TYR A 139 11.65 15.35 0.85
CA TYR A 139 12.39 16.28 1.67
C TYR A 139 13.81 15.75 1.88
N ILE A 140 14.81 16.56 1.54
CA ILE A 140 16.22 16.18 1.60
C ILE A 140 16.95 17.15 2.54
N LYS A 141 17.66 16.61 3.52
CA LYS A 141 18.61 17.33 4.36
C LYS A 141 20.01 16.77 4.12
N GLU A 142 20.95 17.60 3.69
CA GLU A 142 22.29 17.19 3.26
C GLU A 142 23.36 18.05 3.94
N THR A 143 24.40 17.40 4.49
CA THR A 143 25.61 18.05 4.97
C THR A 143 26.57 18.22 3.81
N VAL A 144 26.90 19.47 3.48
CA VAL A 144 27.85 19.81 2.42
C VAL A 144 29.11 20.38 3.05
N PHE A 145 30.26 19.81 2.68
CA PHE A 145 31.57 20.30 3.12
C PHE A 145 32.02 21.46 2.25
N LEU A 146 32.61 22.48 2.89
CA LEU A 146 33.11 23.69 2.23
C LEU A 146 34.58 23.57 1.81
N ASP A 147 35.28 22.55 2.31
CA ASP A 147 36.68 22.29 2.01
C ASP A 147 36.94 20.78 1.80
N ASN A 148 38.03 20.46 1.12
CA ASN A 148 38.42 19.08 0.81
C ASN A 148 38.81 18.28 2.06
N ASN A 149 39.25 18.95 3.13
CA ASN A 149 39.64 18.32 4.39
C ASN A 149 38.42 17.99 5.27
N LYS A 150 37.21 18.38 4.85
CA LYS A 150 35.95 18.23 5.59
C LYS A 150 35.98 18.90 6.96
N SER A 151 36.76 19.98 7.11
CA SER A 151 36.89 20.70 8.39
C SER A 151 35.78 21.71 8.62
N ALA A 152 35.15 22.22 7.56
CA ALA A 152 33.99 23.09 7.60
C ALA A 152 32.83 22.49 6.79
N SER A 153 31.61 22.62 7.31
CA SER A 153 30.38 22.16 6.65
C SER A 153 29.19 23.04 6.98
N HIS A 154 28.14 22.92 6.17
CA HIS A 154 26.81 23.45 6.49
C HIS A 154 25.72 22.47 6.03
N GLU A 155 24.50 22.69 6.50
CA GLU A 155 23.35 21.92 6.08
C GLU A 155 22.65 22.60 4.90
N VAL A 156 22.12 21.78 3.98
CA VAL A 156 21.30 22.20 2.84
C VAL A 156 20.01 21.42 2.87
N GLU A 157 18.89 22.14 2.77
CA GLU A 157 17.56 21.55 2.70
C GLU A 157 16.98 21.76 1.31
N LYS A 158 16.38 20.70 0.74
CA LYS A 158 15.74 20.72 -0.57
C LYS A 158 14.40 20.00 -0.49
N LYS A 159 13.38 20.56 -1.14
CA LYS A 159 12.09 19.89 -1.36
C LYS A 159 11.86 19.66 -2.85
N ARG A 160 11.49 18.44 -3.22
CA ARG A 160 11.16 18.05 -4.58
C ARG A 160 9.76 17.41 -4.63
N GLY A 161 9.01 17.70 -5.68
CA GLY A 161 7.77 16.98 -6.01
C GLY A 161 7.97 16.23 -7.32
N GLU A 162 7.47 15.00 -7.39
CA GLU A 162 7.50 14.15 -8.59
C GLU A 162 6.11 13.53 -8.83
N GLY A 163 5.81 13.21 -10.09
CA GLY A 163 4.51 12.66 -10.49
C GLY A 163 3.41 13.72 -10.61
N TYR A 164 2.17 13.23 -10.72
CA TYR A 164 0.99 14.07 -10.89
C TYR A 164 0.10 14.01 -9.65
N GLU A 165 -0.50 15.13 -9.28
CA GLU A 165 -1.63 15.15 -8.36
C GLU A 165 -2.83 14.48 -9.04
N PHE A 166 -3.40 13.48 -8.38
CA PHE A 166 -4.56 12.73 -8.87
C PHE A 166 -5.86 13.35 -8.36
N VAL A 167 -6.78 13.65 -9.28
CA VAL A 167 -8.13 14.11 -8.96
C VAL A 167 -9.14 13.21 -9.64
N LEU A 168 -10.02 12.58 -8.85
CA LEU A 168 -11.20 11.88 -9.36
C LEU A 168 -12.40 12.83 -9.28
N ASN A 169 -12.96 13.18 -10.43
CA ASN A 169 -14.13 14.05 -10.53
C ASN A 169 -15.42 13.26 -10.25
N THR A 170 -16.50 13.99 -9.95
CA THR A 170 -17.81 13.40 -9.63
C THR A 170 -18.45 12.65 -10.79
N ASP A 171 -18.10 12.99 -12.03
CA ASP A 171 -18.56 12.31 -13.25
C ASP A 171 -17.76 11.04 -13.58
N GLY A 172 -16.77 10.69 -12.75
CA GLY A 172 -15.88 9.56 -12.94
C GLY A 172 -14.70 9.81 -13.88
N SER A 173 -14.54 11.04 -14.40
CA SER A 173 -13.32 11.45 -15.10
C SER A 173 -12.16 11.67 -14.12
N VAL A 174 -10.94 11.61 -14.64
CA VAL A 174 -9.71 11.74 -13.85
C VAL A 174 -8.87 12.88 -14.40
N ALA A 175 -8.33 13.72 -13.53
CA ALA A 175 -7.29 14.69 -13.89
C ALA A 175 -5.97 14.34 -13.19
N LEU A 176 -4.88 14.39 -13.95
CA LEU A 176 -3.52 14.23 -13.47
C LEU A 176 -2.79 15.58 -13.66
N LYS A 177 -2.47 16.24 -12.54
CA LYS A 177 -2.03 17.64 -12.55
C LYS A 177 -0.60 17.81 -12.05
N THR A 178 0.12 18.73 -12.68
CA THR A 178 1.33 19.35 -12.13
C THR A 178 1.16 20.86 -12.16
N LYS A 179 2.19 21.60 -11.75
CA LYS A 179 2.20 23.06 -11.88
C LYS A 179 2.07 23.54 -13.33
N THR A 180 2.46 22.72 -14.30
CA THR A 180 2.55 23.13 -15.72
C THR A 180 1.68 22.28 -16.65
N GLN A 181 1.05 21.21 -16.15
CA GLN A 181 0.26 20.28 -16.95
C GLN A 181 -1.06 19.92 -16.26
N ASP A 182 -2.13 19.78 -17.04
CA ASP A 182 -3.44 19.31 -16.59
C ASP A 182 -3.96 18.27 -17.59
N ASN A 183 -3.67 17.00 -17.33
CA ASN A 183 -4.01 15.88 -18.21
C ASN A 183 -5.36 15.29 -17.77
N ASN A 184 -6.38 15.43 -18.60
CA ASN A 184 -7.73 14.96 -18.30
C ASN A 184 -8.02 13.66 -19.04
N TYR A 185 -8.62 12.69 -18.36
CA TYR A 185 -8.94 11.37 -18.86
C TYR A 185 -10.40 11.04 -18.59
N LYS A 186 -11.03 10.37 -19.55
CA LYS A 186 -12.40 9.86 -19.41
C LYS A 186 -12.43 8.37 -19.65
N TYR A 187 -13.19 7.67 -18.83
CA TYR A 187 -13.39 6.25 -18.99
C TYR A 187 -14.32 5.95 -20.18
N ASN A 188 -13.86 5.07 -21.06
CA ASN A 188 -14.60 4.53 -22.18
C ASN A 188 -14.99 3.08 -21.85
N SER A 189 -16.29 2.86 -21.63
CA SER A 189 -16.83 1.54 -21.26
C SER A 189 -16.81 0.53 -22.41
N ALA A 190 -16.71 0.99 -23.66
CA ALA A 190 -16.59 0.08 -24.81
C ALA A 190 -15.17 -0.52 -24.93
N THR A 191 -14.15 0.24 -24.51
CA THR A 191 -12.74 -0.18 -24.60
C THR A 191 -12.14 -0.60 -23.25
N ASP A 192 -12.87 -0.43 -22.14
CA ASP A 192 -12.43 -0.66 -20.75
C ASP A 192 -11.12 0.10 -20.43
N LYS A 193 -11.05 1.38 -20.82
CA LYS A 193 -9.84 2.22 -20.69
C LYS A 193 -10.15 3.66 -20.32
N PHE A 194 -9.21 4.30 -19.61
CA PHE A 194 -9.17 5.76 -19.50
C PHE A 194 -8.45 6.35 -20.71
N GLU A 195 -9.17 7.14 -21.48
CA GLU A 195 -8.67 7.78 -22.70
C GLU A 195 -8.43 9.27 -22.44
N ALA A 196 -7.27 9.77 -22.89
CA ALA A 196 -6.94 11.17 -22.77
C ALA A 196 -7.96 12.03 -23.52
N GLN A 197 -8.52 13.02 -22.83
CA GLN A 197 -9.37 14.02 -23.47
C GLN A 197 -8.48 14.99 -24.24
N LYS A 198 -8.87 15.30 -25.47
CA LYS A 198 -8.27 16.42 -26.20
C LYS A 198 -8.41 17.68 -25.32
N PRO A 199 -7.39 18.55 -25.25
CA PRO A 199 -7.50 19.79 -24.51
C PRO A 199 -8.73 20.55 -25.02
N THR A 200 -9.73 20.70 -24.15
CA THR A 200 -10.89 21.54 -24.45
C THR A 200 -10.42 22.97 -24.50
N VAL A 201 -10.28 23.52 -25.71
CA VAL A 201 -10.10 24.96 -25.92
C VAL A 201 -11.33 25.64 -25.33
N LYS A 202 -11.17 26.31 -24.19
CA LYS A 202 -12.20 27.24 -23.70
C LYS A 202 -12.27 28.37 -24.71
N THR A 203 -13.24 28.33 -25.61
CA THR A 203 -13.53 29.45 -26.50
C THR A 203 -13.88 30.64 -25.62
N ALA A 204 -12.99 31.63 -25.55
CA ALA A 204 -13.23 32.86 -24.82
C ALA A 204 -14.56 33.45 -25.30
N THR A 205 -15.53 33.53 -24.41
CA THR A 205 -16.81 34.18 -24.67
C THR A 205 -16.49 35.62 -25.03
N LYS A 206 -16.64 35.99 -26.30
CA LYS A 206 -16.53 37.40 -26.72
C LYS A 206 -17.54 38.17 -25.89
N LYS A 207 -17.07 38.99 -24.94
CA LYS A 207 -17.90 40.03 -24.32
C LYS A 207 -18.45 40.87 -25.47
N LYS A 208 -19.76 40.83 -25.68
CA LYS A 208 -20.45 41.82 -26.52
C LYS A 208 -20.23 43.18 -25.83
N LYS A 209 -19.61 44.11 -26.56
CA LYS A 209 -19.65 45.53 -26.25
C LYS A 209 -21.06 46.04 -26.41
#